data_AF-A0A0M2SFH4-F1
#
_entry.id   AF-A0A0M2SFH4-F1
#
_cell.length_a   1.000
_cell.length_b   1.000
_cell.length_c   1.000
_cell.angle_alpha   90.00
_cell.angle_beta   90.00
_cell.angle_gamma   90.00
#
_symmetry.space_group_name_H-M   'P 1'
#
loop_
_entity.id
_entity.type
_entity.pdbx_description
1 polymer ?
#
loop_
_entity_poly.entity_id
_entity_poly.type
_entity_poly.pdbx_seq_one_letter_code
_entity_poly.pdbx_strand_id
1 'polypeptide(L)'
;MENLDFIIILLMLLVIVLFILSRRMIGNIMKASTGKDRLGEMIRKVWKYDSQGKVRNETIEKVMQDFNLGKREAEYLYERAMKEKEEDG
;
A
#
# COMPACT_ATOMS: atom_id res chain seq x y z
N MET A 1 12.01 -25.79 -45.11
CA MET A 1 12.88 -24.92 -44.31
C MET A 1 12.21 -23.58 -44.04
N GLU A 2 11.60 -22.93 -45.05
CA GLU A 2 10.89 -21.64 -44.92
C GLU A 2 9.81 -21.58 -43.82
N ASN A 3 8.99 -22.62 -43.67
CA ASN A 3 7.94 -22.65 -42.63
C ASN A 3 8.51 -22.75 -41.21
N LEU A 4 9.68 -23.38 -41.05
CA LEU A 4 10.30 -23.60 -39.74
C LEU A 4 10.95 -22.30 -39.26
N ASP A 5 11.57 -21.56 -40.17
CA ASP A 5 12.12 -20.23 -39.90
C ASP A 5 11.02 -19.22 -39.55
N PHE A 6 9.86 -19.26 -40.24
CA PHE A 6 8.71 -18.43 -39.90
C PHE A 6 8.17 -18.71 -38.49
N ILE A 7 8.08 -19.98 -38.10
CA ILE A 7 7.65 -20.38 -36.75
C ILE A 7 8.64 -19.90 -35.68
N ILE A 8 9.95 -19.98 -35.95
CA ILE A 8 10.99 -19.49 -35.04
C ILE A 8 10.88 -17.97 -34.85
N ILE A 9 10.68 -17.23 -35.94
CA ILE A 9 10.51 -15.77 -35.90
C ILE A 9 9.25 -15.39 -35.10
N LEU A 10 8.15 -16.11 -35.29
CA LEU A 10 6.90 -15.90 -34.55
C LEU A 10 7.09 -16.16 -33.04
N LEU A 11 7.81 -17.24 -32.70
CA LEU A 11 8.16 -17.58 -31.31
C LEU A 11 9.03 -16.49 -30.67
N MET A 12 10.03 -15.96 -31.39
CA MET A 12 10.86 -14.86 -30.89
C MET A 12 10.04 -13.60 -30.62
N LEU A 13 9.11 -13.24 -31.51
CA LEU A 13 8.19 -12.11 -31.30
C LEU A 13 7.33 -12.33 -30.06
N LEU A 14 6.81 -13.54 -29.87
CA LEU A 14 5.99 -13.89 -28.71
C LEU A 14 6.77 -13.76 -27.40
N VAL A 15 8.04 -14.20 -27.37
CA VAL A 15 8.92 -14.04 -26.20
C VAL A 15 9.16 -12.57 -25.87
N ILE A 16 9.37 -11.71 -26.87
CA ILE A 16 9.54 -10.27 -26.67
C ILE A 16 8.28 -9.64 -26.07
N VAL A 17 7.09 -10.01 -26.57
CA VAL A 17 5.81 -9.53 -26.03
C VAL A 17 5.63 -9.97 -24.57
N LEU A 18 5.90 -11.24 -24.26
CA LEU A 18 5.83 -11.76 -22.89
C LEU A 18 6.81 -11.06 -21.96
N PHE A 19 8.02 -10.73 -22.45
CA PHE A 19 9.02 -10.01 -21.67
C PHE A 19 8.56 -8.59 -21.30
N ILE A 20 7.93 -7.87 -22.22
CA ILE A 20 7.38 -6.54 -21.97
C ILE A 20 6.22 -6.60 -20.97
N LEU A 21 5.33 -7.59 -21.11
CA LEU A 21 4.21 -7.79 -20.19
C LEU A 21 4.69 -8.15 -18.77
N SER A 22 5.71 -9.00 -18.66
CA SER A 22 6.33 -9.35 -17.37
C SER A 22 6.88 -8.12 -16.64
N ARG A 23 7.61 -7.24 -17.35
CA ARG A 23 8.10 -5.98 -16.76
C ARG A 23 6.98 -5.04 -16.31
N ARG A 24 5.88 -4.96 -17.05
CA ARG A 24 4.71 -4.16 -16.64
C ARG A 24 4.01 -4.73 -15.41
N MET A 25 3.92 -6.05 -15.31
CA MET A 25 3.31 -6.72 -14.16
C MET A 25 4.10 -6.46 -12.87
N ILE A 26 5.44 -6.49 -12.94
CA ILE A 26 6.31 -6.18 -11.79
C ILE A 26 6.12 -4.72 -11.33
N GLY A 27 5.96 -3.78 -12.25
CA GLY A 27 5.69 -2.37 -11.92
C GLY A 27 4.35 -2.16 -11.20
N ASN A 28 3.32 -2.94 -11.52
CA ASN A 28 2.02 -2.89 -10.84
C ASN A 28 2.01 -3.64 -9.50
N ILE A 29 2.79 -4.73 -9.36
CA ILE A 29 2.94 -5.45 -8.09
C ILE A 29 3.69 -4.58 -7.07
N MET A 30 4.63 -3.73 -7.52
CA MET A 30 5.34 -2.79 -6.64
C MET A 30 4.40 -1.72 -6.05
N LYS A 31 3.32 -1.34 -6.75
CA LYS A 31 2.23 -0.49 -6.23
C LYS A 31 1.24 -1.24 -5.32
N ALA A 32 1.27 -2.56 -5.31
CA ALA A 32 0.42 -3.41 -4.48
C ALA A 32 1.16 -3.91 -3.22
N SER A 33 2.20 -3.21 -2.76
CA SER A 33 2.82 -3.42 -1.45
C SER A 33 1.88 -2.94 -0.34
N THR A 34 0.82 -3.72 -0.17
CA THR A 34 -0.43 -3.42 0.54
C THR A 34 -0.23 -3.19 2.05
N GLY A 35 0.94 -3.54 2.61
CA GLY A 35 1.25 -3.33 4.02
C GLY A 35 1.67 -1.88 4.36
N LYS A 36 2.39 -1.21 3.45
CA LYS A 36 2.91 0.14 3.71
C LYS A 36 1.82 1.20 3.50
N ASP A 37 0.98 1.00 2.49
CA ASP A 37 -0.16 1.89 2.23
C ASP A 37 -1.22 1.80 3.33
N ARG A 38 -1.51 0.59 3.83
CA ARG A 38 -2.53 0.41 4.88
C ARG A 38 -2.13 1.08 6.20
N LEU A 39 -0.87 0.96 6.63
CA LEU A 39 -0.40 1.65 7.83
C LEU A 39 -0.39 3.18 7.62
N GLY A 40 0.05 3.65 6.45
CA GLY A 40 0.03 5.07 6.11
C GLY A 40 -1.39 5.66 6.04
N GLU A 41 -2.37 4.88 5.58
CA GLU A 41 -3.79 5.27 5.61
C GLU A 41 -4.34 5.34 7.05
N MET A 42 -3.96 4.38 7.90
CA MET A 42 -4.33 4.37 9.31
C MET A 42 -3.79 5.59 10.05
N ILE A 43 -2.51 5.93 9.84
CA ILE A 43 -1.86 7.10 10.42
C ILE A 43 -2.52 8.39 9.94
N ARG A 44 -2.81 8.52 8.64
CA ARG A 44 -3.56 9.67 8.10
C ARG A 44 -4.94 9.82 8.72
N LYS A 45 -5.66 8.71 8.98
CA LYS A 45 -6.94 8.76 9.69
C LYS A 45 -6.79 9.25 11.13
N VAL A 46 -5.75 8.83 11.85
CA VAL A 46 -5.47 9.32 13.19
C VAL A 46 -5.28 10.84 13.17
N TRP A 47 -4.45 11.37 12.25
CA TRP A 47 -4.24 12.81 12.11
C TRP A 47 -5.52 13.57 11.75
N LYS A 48 -6.38 12.97 10.93
CA LYS A 48 -7.69 13.54 10.60
C LYS A 48 -8.60 13.63 11.83
N TYR A 49 -8.53 12.68 12.76
CA TYR A 49 -9.32 12.70 13.98
C TYR A 49 -8.78 13.68 15.02
N ASP A 50 -7.45 13.75 15.14
CA ASP A 50 -6.75 14.73 15.96
C ASP A 50 -7.03 16.18 15.50
N SER A 51 -6.89 16.45 14.20
CA SER A 51 -7.18 17.78 13.61
C SER A 51 -8.64 18.22 13.70
N GLN A 52 -9.57 17.30 13.96
CA GLN A 52 -10.98 17.62 14.24
C GLN A 52 -11.19 18.10 15.69
N GLY A 53 -10.14 18.26 16.48
CA GLY A 53 -10.22 18.70 17.88
C GLY A 53 -10.72 17.61 18.83
N LYS A 54 -10.70 16.34 18.41
CA LYS A 54 -11.07 15.22 19.28
C LYS A 54 -10.01 14.97 20.33
N VAL A 55 -10.46 14.66 21.54
CA VAL A 55 -9.56 14.30 22.63
C VAL A 55 -8.90 12.94 22.31
N ARG A 56 -7.67 12.70 22.79
CA ARG A 56 -6.91 11.45 22.59
C ARG A 56 -7.78 10.19 22.71
N ASN A 57 -8.60 10.11 23.76
CA ASN A 57 -9.45 8.94 24.01
C ASN A 57 -10.54 8.75 22.95
N GLU A 58 -11.15 9.82 22.46
CA GLU A 58 -12.16 9.77 21.38
C GLU A 58 -11.51 9.37 20.05
N THR A 59 -10.29 9.84 19.79
CA THR A 59 -9.53 9.44 18.61
C THR A 59 -9.20 7.96 18.65
N ILE A 60 -8.73 7.44 19.78
CA ILE A 60 -8.45 6.01 19.98
C ILE A 60 -9.73 5.19 19.79
N GLU A 61 -10.86 5.61 20.36
CA GLU A 61 -12.13 4.89 20.23
C GLU A 61 -12.61 4.83 18.76
N LYS A 62 -12.50 5.93 18.01
CA LYS A 62 -12.84 5.92 16.58
C LYS A 62 -11.89 5.06 15.76
N VAL A 63 -10.60 5.05 16.08
CA VAL A 63 -9.61 4.20 15.42
C VAL A 63 -9.87 2.72 15.70
N MET A 64 -10.27 2.39 16.94
CA MET A 64 -10.70 1.03 17.30
C MET A 64 -11.90 0.60 16.46
N GLN A 65 -12.94 1.44 16.34
CA GLN A 65 -14.14 1.13 15.56
C GLN A 65 -13.86 1.02 14.06
N ASP A 66 -13.11 1.97 13.50
CA ASP A 66 -12.85 2.05 12.07
C ASP A 66 -11.99 0.90 11.53
N PHE A 67 -11.07 0.40 12.35
CA PHE A 67 -10.09 -0.61 11.94
C PHE A 67 -10.26 -1.94 12.66
N ASN A 68 -11.29 -2.07 13.51
CA ASN A 68 -11.57 -3.23 14.34
C ASN A 68 -10.34 -3.68 15.16
N LEU A 69 -9.67 -2.71 15.79
CA LEU A 69 -8.45 -2.92 16.56
C LEU A 69 -8.73 -3.09 18.05
N GLY A 70 -7.87 -3.84 18.74
CA GLY A 70 -7.86 -3.84 20.20
C GLY A 70 -7.41 -2.50 20.77
N LYS A 71 -7.81 -2.18 22.00
CA LYS A 71 -7.46 -0.90 22.67
C LYS A 71 -5.95 -0.63 22.64
N ARG A 72 -5.14 -1.65 22.94
CA ARG A 72 -3.67 -1.55 22.95
C ARG A 72 -3.07 -1.29 21.56
N GLU A 73 -3.69 -1.82 20.50
CA GLU A 73 -3.23 -1.63 19.13
C GLU A 73 -3.60 -0.23 18.62
N ALA A 74 -4.79 0.27 18.97
CA ALA A 74 -5.21 1.62 18.65
C ALA A 74 -4.40 2.68 19.40
N GLU A 75 -4.05 2.44 20.67
CA GLU A 75 -3.13 3.29 21.43
C GLU A 75 -1.74 3.34 20.79
N TYR A 76 -1.18 2.19 20.43
CA TYR A 76 0.10 2.12 19.72
C TYR A 76 0.07 2.87 18.39
N LEU A 77 -1.01 2.70 17.61
CA LEU A 77 -1.19 3.38 16.33
C LEU A 77 -1.30 4.91 16.51
N TYR A 78 -1.98 5.37 17.55
CA TYR A 78 -2.08 6.79 17.88
C TYR A 78 -0.71 7.39 18.22
N GLU A 79 0.04 6.75 19.11
CA GLU A 79 1.36 7.21 19.54
C GLU A 79 2.34 7.25 18.38
N ARG A 80 2.32 6.20 17.55
CA ARG A 80 3.12 6.15 16.32
C ARG A 80 2.76 7.27 15.36
N ALA A 81 1.48 7.52 15.14
CA ALA A 81 1.03 8.59 14.26
C ALA A 81 1.46 9.97 14.77
N MET A 82 1.35 10.24 16.08
CA MET A 82 1.79 11.53 16.63
C MET A 82 3.29 11.72 16.52
N LYS A 83 4.08 10.67 16.75
CA LYS A 83 5.53 10.71 16.58
C LYS A 83 5.92 11.00 15.12
N GLU A 84 5.28 10.34 14.15
CA GLU A 84 5.53 10.62 12.72
C GLU A 84 5.12 12.06 12.33
N LYS A 85 4.09 12.63 12.96
CA LYS A 85 3.66 14.02 12.73
C LYS A 85 4.68 15.05 13.24
N GLU A 86 5.37 14.74 14.34
CA GLU A 86 6.45 15.58 14.88
C GLU A 86 7.75 15.48 14.07
N GLU A 87 8.00 14.33 13.44
CA GLU A 87 9.18 14.11 12.58
C GLU A 87 9.03 14.71 11.17
N ASP A 88 7.78 14.83 10.67
CA ASP A 88 7.46 15.42 9.36
C ASP A 88 7.18 16.94 9.39
N GLY A 89 7.06 17.54 10.57
CA GLY A 89 6.75 18.97 10.78
C GLY A 89 7.96 19.84 11.09
#